data_AF-A0A6J7E3Z9-F1
#
_entry.id   AF-A0A6J7E3Z9-F1
#
_cell.length_a   1.000
_cell.length_b   1.000
_cell.length_c   1.000
_cell.angle_alpha   90.00
_cell.angle_beta   90.00
_cell.angle_gamma   90.00
#
_symmetry.space_group_name_H-M   'P 1'
#
loop_
_entity.id
_entity.type
_entity.pdbx_description
1 polymer ?
#
loop_
_entity_poly.entity_id
_entity_poly.type
_entity_poly.pdbx_seq_one_letter_code
_entity_poly.pdbx_strand_id
1 'polypeptide(L)'
;MSRSARTTLPAPSGSLVTRWDTDPWSRGAYSALPVGTTDAVRETIADALIGDRIVLAGEYTDPSFPSTVQGALRSGNRASRVLLDEDLGPRVIVIGAGIAGLSAAHDLVAAGASVIVLEARDRIGGRVHTNTSWGAPVEMGAAWIHALTANPVVPLTQQAGLSLVRCNYDNEIVRDTMTGKPSPAAYRADDQTSRLSDQLADAWPPASTSVATWLRQHGLPGNRFTNWAVETSIVQEYGMSASLLGSRALSEGADFRGGDAFVAGGYDRIADVLAQGLDVRLNSPVASVDATASGPLTVTLQSGKTLTADSAVVAVPLALVQANSPRITPLGPTVRSAIGRLRTGDLEKVVLRYDKQWWGPERVIGIVGGGVPGQSAESALRWTEFFNVTDVVGTPAIVGFSGGTAALRRPATDAGCVAEAVAMLQAAYSPQ
;
A
#
# COMPACT_ATOMS: atom_id res chain seq x y z
N MET A 1 -5.91 51.66 6.05
CA MET A 1 -6.17 50.23 5.81
C MET A 1 -4.83 49.49 5.88
N SER A 2 -4.56 48.84 7.00
CA SER A 2 -3.32 48.08 7.23
C SER A 2 -3.34 46.82 6.36
N ARG A 3 -2.38 46.67 5.44
CA ARG A 3 -2.12 45.39 4.78
C ARG A 3 -1.64 44.43 5.87
N SER A 4 -2.49 43.47 6.26
CA SER A 4 -2.10 42.38 7.16
C SER A 4 -0.78 41.79 6.68
N ALA A 5 0.20 41.69 7.59
CA ALA A 5 1.46 41.01 7.31
C ALA A 5 1.14 39.58 6.82
N ARG A 6 1.77 39.18 5.71
CA ARG A 6 1.61 37.85 5.12
C ARG A 6 2.20 36.84 6.09
N THR A 7 1.38 35.93 6.60
CA THR A 7 1.85 34.87 7.49
C THR A 7 2.44 33.75 6.63
N THR A 8 3.76 33.65 6.58
CA THR A 8 4.44 32.48 6.00
C THR A 8 4.39 31.35 7.01
N LEU A 9 4.02 30.14 6.58
CA LEU A 9 4.09 28.96 7.42
C LEU A 9 5.54 28.68 7.83
N PRO A 10 5.80 28.15 9.03
CA PRO A 10 7.15 27.76 9.41
C PRO A 10 7.68 26.68 8.45
N ALA A 11 8.98 26.68 8.21
CA ALA A 11 9.61 25.59 7.46
C ALA A 11 9.58 24.28 8.28
N PRO A 12 9.47 23.12 7.64
CA PRO A 12 9.62 21.85 8.34
C PRO A 12 11.04 21.70 8.90
N SER A 13 11.13 21.28 10.15
CA SER A 13 12.37 20.90 10.86
C SER A 13 12.95 19.54 10.40
N GLY A 14 12.18 18.79 9.62
CA GLY A 14 12.59 17.51 9.04
C GLY A 14 11.55 17.00 8.04
N SER A 15 11.99 16.21 7.07
CA SER A 15 11.12 15.62 6.06
C SER A 15 11.56 14.21 5.66
N LEU A 16 10.61 13.34 5.34
CA LEU A 16 10.82 12.01 4.77
C LEU A 16 9.90 11.83 3.56
N VAL A 17 10.38 11.20 2.49
CA VAL A 17 9.62 10.96 1.25
C VAL A 17 9.76 9.49 0.85
N THR A 18 8.68 8.86 0.40
CA THR A 18 8.70 7.45 -0.04
C THR A 18 8.91 7.33 -1.55
N ARG A 19 9.48 6.20 -2.00
CA ARG A 19 9.86 5.96 -3.42
C ARG A 19 9.66 4.50 -3.84
N TRP A 20 8.47 3.96 -3.57
CA TRP A 20 8.18 2.52 -3.75
C TRP A 20 8.21 2.04 -5.22
N ASP A 21 7.87 2.90 -6.16
CA ASP A 21 7.90 2.68 -7.61
C ASP A 21 9.33 2.54 -8.18
N THR A 22 10.28 3.31 -7.64
CA THR A 22 11.70 3.24 -8.04
C THR A 22 12.52 2.28 -7.18
N ASP A 23 11.93 1.74 -6.11
CA ASP A 23 12.56 0.73 -5.31
C ASP A 23 12.68 -0.60 -6.10
N PRO A 24 13.89 -1.17 -6.22
CA PRO A 24 14.14 -2.31 -7.11
C PRO A 24 13.42 -3.60 -6.68
N TRP A 25 13.04 -3.70 -5.40
CA TRP A 25 12.40 -4.86 -4.78
C TRP A 25 10.93 -4.61 -4.42
N SER A 26 10.33 -3.52 -4.89
CA SER A 26 8.90 -3.23 -4.70
C SER A 26 8.22 -2.79 -5.98
N ARG A 27 8.81 -1.85 -6.72
CA ARG A 27 8.32 -1.35 -8.03
C ARG A 27 6.85 -0.94 -8.02
N GLY A 28 6.40 -0.38 -6.90
CA GLY A 28 5.06 0.14 -6.66
C GLY A 28 4.53 -0.19 -5.26
N ALA A 29 3.31 0.25 -4.99
CA ALA A 29 2.71 0.25 -3.65
C ALA A 29 1.58 -0.77 -3.50
N TYR A 30 0.57 -0.75 -4.37
CA TYR A 30 -0.68 -1.51 -4.20
C TYR A 30 -0.95 -2.45 -5.38
N SER A 31 -1.78 -3.47 -5.19
CA SER A 31 -2.30 -4.27 -6.29
C SER A 31 -3.78 -3.96 -6.52
N ALA A 32 -4.13 -3.62 -7.76
CA ALA A 32 -5.47 -3.16 -8.10
C ALA A 32 -6.03 -3.89 -9.32
N LEU A 33 -7.36 -3.95 -9.38
CA LEU A 33 -8.12 -4.47 -10.53
C LEU A 33 -8.31 -3.37 -11.60
N PRO A 34 -7.63 -3.46 -12.75
CA PRO A 34 -7.92 -2.54 -13.84
C PRO A 34 -9.23 -2.90 -14.56
N VAL A 35 -9.69 -2.00 -15.42
CA VAL A 35 -10.81 -2.24 -16.35
C VAL A 35 -10.65 -3.58 -17.08
N GLY A 36 -11.74 -4.34 -17.17
CA GLY A 36 -11.80 -5.63 -17.86
C GLY A 36 -11.31 -6.83 -17.01
N THR A 37 -11.12 -6.62 -15.71
CA THR A 37 -10.64 -7.63 -14.76
C THR A 37 -11.63 -7.81 -13.62
N THR A 38 -11.69 -9.02 -13.09
CA THR A 38 -12.49 -9.40 -11.92
C THR A 38 -11.55 -9.96 -10.84
N ASP A 39 -12.00 -9.96 -9.61
CA ASP A 39 -11.38 -10.59 -8.43
C ASP A 39 -10.96 -12.05 -8.65
N ALA A 40 -11.68 -12.80 -9.50
CA ALA A 40 -11.33 -14.17 -9.89
C ALA A 40 -9.86 -14.36 -10.36
N VAL A 41 -9.18 -13.30 -10.85
CA VAL A 41 -7.76 -13.41 -11.19
C VAL A 41 -6.89 -13.60 -9.95
N ARG A 42 -7.27 -13.04 -8.79
CA ARG A 42 -6.55 -13.23 -7.53
C ARG A 42 -6.69 -14.65 -7.04
N GLU A 43 -7.88 -15.23 -7.13
CA GLU A 43 -8.17 -16.65 -6.84
C GLU A 43 -7.35 -17.57 -7.74
N THR A 44 -7.34 -17.29 -9.05
CA THR A 44 -6.51 -18.05 -10.01
C THR A 44 -5.02 -18.05 -9.63
N ILE A 45 -4.50 -16.96 -9.07
CA ILE A 45 -3.11 -16.88 -8.60
C ILE A 45 -2.95 -17.57 -7.25
N ALA A 46 -3.93 -17.41 -6.35
CA ALA A 46 -3.94 -17.98 -5.01
C ALA A 46 -3.96 -19.52 -5.01
N ASP A 47 -4.72 -20.11 -5.92
CA ASP A 47 -4.93 -21.56 -6.04
C ASP A 47 -3.84 -22.24 -6.87
N ALA A 48 -2.91 -21.48 -7.44
CA ALA A 48 -1.88 -22.01 -8.31
C ALA A 48 -0.81 -22.78 -7.51
N LEU A 49 -0.76 -24.11 -7.71
CA LEU A 49 0.38 -24.94 -7.36
C LEU A 49 1.28 -25.13 -8.60
N ILE A 50 2.29 -24.28 -8.72
CA ILE A 50 3.13 -24.19 -9.90
C ILE A 50 4.18 -25.30 -9.88
N GLY A 51 4.23 -26.12 -10.94
CA GLY A 51 5.14 -27.26 -11.02
C GLY A 51 4.95 -28.25 -9.87
N ASP A 52 3.73 -28.35 -9.35
CA ASP A 52 3.31 -29.19 -8.22
C ASP A 52 4.04 -28.89 -6.89
N ARG A 53 4.78 -27.77 -6.80
CA ARG A 53 5.71 -27.51 -5.67
C ARG A 53 5.91 -26.04 -5.29
N ILE A 54 5.42 -25.09 -6.07
CA ILE A 54 5.60 -23.65 -5.83
C ILE A 54 4.25 -22.99 -5.59
N VAL A 55 4.11 -22.25 -4.49
CA VAL A 55 2.92 -21.46 -4.18
C VAL A 55 3.27 -19.97 -4.20
N LEU A 56 2.37 -19.14 -4.73
CA LEU A 56 2.50 -17.68 -4.70
C LEU A 56 1.79 -17.10 -3.47
N ALA A 57 2.47 -16.18 -2.78
CA ALA A 57 1.92 -15.47 -1.62
C ALA A 57 2.17 -13.96 -1.75
N GLY A 58 1.29 -13.16 -1.16
CA GLY A 58 1.31 -11.70 -1.25
C GLY A 58 -0.10 -11.16 -1.31
N GLU A 59 -0.29 -9.90 -0.90
CA GLU A 59 -1.61 -9.26 -0.85
C GLU A 59 -2.38 -9.33 -2.19
N TYR A 60 -1.67 -9.41 -3.31
CA TYR A 60 -2.27 -9.54 -4.63
C TYR A 60 -3.00 -10.87 -4.88
N THR A 61 -2.86 -11.82 -3.95
CA THR A 61 -3.50 -13.14 -3.98
C THR A 61 -4.63 -13.28 -2.96
N ASP A 62 -5.00 -12.22 -2.21
CA ASP A 62 -6.14 -12.26 -1.28
C ASP A 62 -7.27 -11.36 -1.81
N PRO A 63 -8.41 -11.91 -2.25
CA PRO A 63 -9.53 -11.12 -2.79
C PRO A 63 -10.32 -10.40 -1.69
N SER A 64 -10.23 -10.85 -0.43
CA SER A 64 -10.96 -10.26 0.68
C SER A 64 -10.24 -9.04 1.28
N PHE A 65 -8.91 -8.99 1.20
CA PHE A 65 -8.10 -7.91 1.77
C PHE A 65 -6.90 -7.54 0.87
N PRO A 66 -7.10 -7.30 -0.44
CA PRO A 66 -6.00 -6.93 -1.33
C PRO A 66 -5.35 -5.63 -0.90
N SER A 67 -4.08 -5.42 -1.27
CA SER A 67 -3.30 -4.21 -0.94
C SER A 67 -3.05 -3.94 0.55
N THR A 68 -3.46 -4.84 1.46
CA THR A 68 -3.31 -4.66 2.91
C THR A 68 -2.25 -5.57 3.53
N VAL A 69 -1.78 -5.20 4.72
CA VAL A 69 -0.94 -6.08 5.58
C VAL A 69 -1.70 -7.36 5.97
N GLN A 70 -3.01 -7.27 6.18
CA GLN A 70 -3.86 -8.41 6.49
C GLN A 70 -3.91 -9.41 5.32
N GLY A 71 -4.10 -8.95 4.09
CA GLY A 71 -4.06 -9.82 2.91
C GLY A 71 -2.69 -10.46 2.70
N ALA A 72 -1.60 -9.73 2.98
CA ALA A 72 -0.26 -10.30 3.00
C ALA A 72 -0.15 -11.43 4.05
N LEU A 73 -0.54 -11.19 5.30
CA LEU A 73 -0.51 -12.19 6.37
C LEU A 73 -1.30 -13.44 5.99
N ARG A 74 -2.55 -13.25 5.56
CA ARG A 74 -3.50 -14.32 5.19
C ARG A 74 -3.01 -15.14 4.00
N SER A 75 -2.46 -14.49 2.97
CA SER A 75 -1.91 -15.21 1.80
C SER A 75 -0.72 -16.08 2.18
N GLY A 76 0.13 -15.65 3.13
CA GLY A 76 1.20 -16.49 3.67
C GLY A 76 0.67 -17.68 4.47
N ASN A 77 -0.32 -17.48 5.35
CA ASN A 77 -0.97 -18.57 6.08
C ASN A 77 -1.72 -19.55 5.14
N ARG A 78 -2.23 -19.07 4.00
CA ARG A 78 -2.79 -19.95 2.97
C ARG A 78 -1.69 -20.77 2.30
N ALA A 79 -0.58 -20.13 1.93
CA ALA A 79 0.51 -20.80 1.24
C ALA A 79 1.15 -21.90 2.10
N SER A 80 1.31 -21.68 3.41
CA SER A 80 1.77 -22.72 4.34
C SER A 80 0.81 -23.92 4.37
N ARG A 81 -0.51 -23.67 4.48
CA ARG A 81 -1.53 -24.73 4.47
C ARG A 81 -1.52 -25.55 3.20
N VAL A 82 -1.47 -24.92 2.03
CA VAL A 82 -1.39 -25.63 0.74
C VAL A 82 -0.20 -26.58 0.72
N LEU A 83 0.98 -26.14 1.16
CA LEU A 83 2.18 -27.00 1.17
C LEU A 83 2.07 -28.16 2.17
N LEU A 84 1.43 -27.94 3.32
CA LEU A 84 1.23 -28.96 4.36
C LEU A 84 0.17 -29.99 3.95
N ASP A 85 -0.94 -29.55 3.34
CA ASP A 85 -2.04 -30.40 2.93
C ASP A 85 -1.65 -31.33 1.76
N GLU A 86 -0.77 -30.85 0.87
CA GLU A 86 -0.24 -31.62 -0.27
C GLU A 86 0.97 -32.53 0.11
N ASP A 87 1.42 -32.52 1.38
CA ASP A 87 2.57 -33.30 1.89
C ASP A 87 3.83 -33.20 1.01
N LEU A 88 4.18 -31.96 0.60
CA LEU A 88 5.25 -31.71 -0.37
C LEU A 88 6.67 -31.77 0.20
N GLY A 89 6.85 -32.50 1.31
CA GLY A 89 8.13 -32.69 1.98
C GLY A 89 8.52 -31.56 2.95
N PRO A 90 9.43 -31.84 3.90
CA PRO A 90 9.70 -30.95 5.02
C PRO A 90 10.66 -29.81 4.70
N ARG A 91 11.39 -29.80 3.57
CA ARG A 91 12.34 -28.73 3.26
C ARG A 91 11.69 -27.69 2.36
N VAL A 92 11.52 -26.48 2.89
CA VAL A 92 10.86 -25.38 2.18
C VAL A 92 11.78 -24.18 2.06
N ILE A 93 11.80 -23.55 0.88
CA ILE A 93 12.43 -22.23 0.72
C ILE A 93 11.34 -21.18 0.53
N VAL A 94 11.36 -20.14 1.36
CA VAL A 94 10.49 -18.97 1.24
C VAL A 94 11.28 -17.81 0.65
N ILE A 95 10.73 -17.14 -0.36
CA ILE A 95 11.40 -16.08 -1.10
C ILE A 95 10.69 -14.75 -0.82
N GLY A 96 11.37 -13.87 -0.09
CA GLY A 96 10.86 -12.61 0.43
C GLY A 96 10.50 -12.70 1.91
N ALA A 97 11.13 -11.87 2.74
CA ALA A 97 10.85 -11.73 4.18
C ALA A 97 9.90 -10.55 4.46
N GLY A 98 8.92 -10.33 3.57
CA GLY A 98 7.75 -9.50 3.88
C GLY A 98 6.74 -10.26 4.75
N ILE A 99 5.65 -9.61 5.16
CA ILE A 99 4.63 -10.20 6.04
C ILE A 99 4.09 -11.55 5.51
N ALA A 100 3.86 -11.66 4.20
CA ALA A 100 3.38 -12.91 3.59
C ALA A 100 4.41 -14.06 3.67
N GLY A 101 5.69 -13.78 3.42
CA GLY A 101 6.72 -14.81 3.51
C GLY A 101 7.01 -15.21 4.95
N LEU A 102 7.09 -14.23 5.85
CA LEU A 102 7.32 -14.50 7.27
C LEU A 102 6.16 -15.26 7.92
N SER A 103 4.91 -14.97 7.57
CA SER A 103 3.77 -15.73 8.10
C SER A 103 3.73 -17.17 7.56
N ALA A 104 4.04 -17.38 6.28
CA ALA A 104 4.17 -18.72 5.72
C ALA A 104 5.29 -19.51 6.41
N ALA A 105 6.47 -18.90 6.56
CA ALA A 105 7.62 -19.53 7.20
C ALA A 105 7.36 -19.86 8.68
N HIS A 106 6.71 -18.95 9.41
CA HIS A 106 6.30 -19.16 10.80
C HIS A 106 5.42 -20.41 10.95
N ASP A 107 4.34 -20.51 10.16
CA ASP A 107 3.42 -21.64 10.22
C ASP A 107 4.11 -22.96 9.83
N LEU A 108 4.96 -22.94 8.79
CA LEU A 108 5.68 -24.12 8.33
C LEU A 108 6.67 -24.63 9.37
N VAL A 109 7.44 -23.74 10.01
CA VAL A 109 8.35 -24.11 11.11
C VAL A 109 7.57 -24.64 12.32
N ALA A 110 6.43 -24.01 12.66
CA ALA A 110 5.56 -24.49 13.73
C ALA A 110 5.00 -25.89 13.45
N ALA A 111 4.80 -26.25 12.17
CA ALA A 111 4.41 -27.59 11.73
C ALA A 111 5.59 -28.58 11.61
N GLY A 112 6.82 -28.17 11.94
CA GLY A 112 8.01 -29.03 11.94
C GLY A 112 8.80 -29.06 10.62
N ALA A 113 8.47 -28.21 9.65
CA ALA A 113 9.24 -28.08 8.42
C ALA A 113 10.60 -27.38 8.66
N SER A 114 11.60 -27.73 7.86
CA SER A 114 12.89 -27.05 7.76
C SER A 114 12.79 -25.93 6.73
N VAL A 115 12.79 -24.68 7.20
CA VAL A 115 12.52 -23.51 6.36
C VAL A 115 13.74 -22.59 6.28
N ILE A 116 14.08 -22.16 5.07
CA ILE A 116 15.02 -21.05 4.82
C ILE A 116 14.24 -19.90 4.18
N VAL A 117 14.33 -18.70 4.75
CA VAL A 117 13.77 -17.47 4.17
C VAL A 117 14.89 -16.68 3.49
N LEU A 118 14.73 -16.37 2.20
CA LEU A 118 15.69 -15.61 1.40
C LEU A 118 15.14 -14.21 1.13
N GLU A 119 15.81 -13.18 1.63
CA GLU A 119 15.41 -11.78 1.48
C GLU A 119 16.44 -11.03 0.65
N ALA A 120 15.98 -10.27 -0.35
CA ALA A 120 16.84 -9.54 -1.25
C ALA A 120 17.50 -8.32 -0.57
N ARG A 121 16.79 -7.67 0.34
CA ARG A 121 17.24 -6.51 1.10
C ARG A 121 18.14 -6.89 2.27
N ASP A 122 18.71 -5.87 2.89
CA ASP A 122 19.40 -5.90 4.16
C ASP A 122 18.45 -5.80 5.38
N ARG A 123 17.14 -5.92 5.17
CA ARG A 123 16.10 -5.86 6.20
C ARG A 123 14.90 -6.72 5.86
N ILE A 124 14.16 -7.14 6.88
CA ILE A 124 12.85 -7.79 6.74
C ILE A 124 11.70 -6.75 6.63
N GLY A 125 10.47 -7.23 6.52
CA GLY A 125 9.23 -6.42 6.56
C GLY A 125 8.71 -5.99 5.18
N GLY A 126 9.57 -5.95 4.16
CA GLY A 126 9.18 -5.57 2.80
C GLY A 126 8.60 -4.16 2.73
N ARG A 127 7.33 -4.04 2.32
CA ARG A 127 6.57 -2.77 2.27
C ARG A 127 6.03 -2.33 3.65
N VAL A 128 6.24 -3.11 4.72
CA VAL A 128 6.14 -2.61 6.10
C VAL A 128 7.54 -2.15 6.48
N HIS A 129 7.72 -0.84 6.62
CA HIS A 129 9.03 -0.23 6.84
C HIS A 129 8.91 1.01 7.72
N THR A 130 9.66 1.01 8.82
CA THR A 130 9.72 2.13 9.75
C THR A 130 11.08 2.83 9.64
N ASN A 131 11.06 4.16 9.58
CA ASN A 131 12.25 5.01 9.68
C ASN A 131 12.39 5.53 11.12
N THR A 132 13.60 5.48 11.67
CA THR A 132 13.90 5.92 13.04
C THR A 132 14.88 7.09 13.11
N SER A 133 15.23 7.70 11.98
CA SER A 133 16.24 8.78 11.88
C SER A 133 15.89 10.04 12.67
N TRP A 134 14.62 10.21 13.04
CA TRP A 134 14.14 11.32 13.87
C TRP A 134 14.24 11.07 15.36
N GLY A 135 14.78 9.93 15.79
CA GLY A 135 14.73 9.47 17.19
C GLY A 135 13.34 8.96 17.60
N ALA A 136 12.41 8.84 16.64
CA ALA A 136 11.08 8.31 16.81
C ALA A 136 10.67 7.47 15.57
N PRO A 137 9.84 6.43 15.72
CA PRO A 137 9.33 5.63 14.62
C PRO A 137 8.43 6.44 13.68
N VAL A 138 8.71 6.36 12.37
CA VAL A 138 7.88 6.95 11.30
C VAL A 138 7.61 5.89 10.23
N GLU A 139 6.34 5.61 9.96
CA GLU A 139 5.96 4.59 9.00
C GLU A 139 6.10 5.06 7.55
N MET A 140 7.05 4.46 6.82
CA MET A 140 7.33 4.75 5.41
C MET A 140 6.48 3.91 4.45
N GLY A 141 5.89 2.82 4.95
CA GLY A 141 5.13 1.86 4.17
C GLY A 141 3.68 1.75 4.64
N ALA A 142 3.23 0.55 4.96
CA ALA A 142 1.98 0.39 5.70
C ALA A 142 2.00 1.21 7.00
N ALA A 143 0.89 1.87 7.34
CA ALA A 143 0.78 2.67 8.58
C ALA A 143 -0.55 2.48 9.32
N TRP A 144 -1.54 1.84 8.69
CA TRP A 144 -2.85 1.56 9.26
C TRP A 144 -3.08 0.06 9.44
N ILE A 145 -3.99 -0.24 10.36
CA ILE A 145 -4.75 -1.48 10.41
C ILE A 145 -6.22 -1.12 10.22
N HIS A 146 -6.83 -1.72 9.21
CA HIS A 146 -8.24 -1.54 8.89
C HIS A 146 -9.10 -2.60 9.57
N ALA A 147 -10.37 -2.31 9.83
CA ALA A 147 -11.35 -3.28 10.35
C ALA A 147 -10.89 -4.01 11.64
N LEU A 148 -10.60 -3.23 12.70
CA LEU A 148 -9.91 -3.73 13.90
C LEU A 148 -10.58 -4.92 14.63
N THR A 149 -11.88 -5.18 14.45
CA THR A 149 -12.58 -6.22 15.23
C THR A 149 -12.10 -7.63 14.90
N ALA A 150 -11.84 -7.93 13.63
CA ALA A 150 -11.51 -9.29 13.16
C ALA A 150 -10.15 -9.35 12.44
N ASN A 151 -9.37 -8.27 12.49
CA ASN A 151 -8.10 -8.21 11.77
C ASN A 151 -7.03 -9.05 12.49
N PRO A 152 -6.47 -10.09 11.85
CA PRO A 152 -5.46 -10.98 12.44
C PRO A 152 -4.11 -10.30 12.72
N VAL A 153 -3.92 -9.06 12.25
CA VAL A 153 -2.72 -8.26 12.56
C VAL A 153 -2.83 -7.63 13.96
N VAL A 154 -4.03 -7.45 14.52
CA VAL A 154 -4.23 -6.82 15.85
C VAL A 154 -3.57 -7.63 16.99
N PRO A 155 -3.68 -8.96 17.06
CA PRO A 155 -2.93 -9.72 18.06
C PRO A 155 -1.40 -9.57 17.92
N LEU A 156 -0.90 -9.40 16.70
CA LEU A 156 0.54 -9.22 16.45
C LEU A 156 1.03 -7.85 16.92
N THR A 157 0.20 -6.80 16.85
CA THR A 157 0.58 -5.49 17.42
C THR A 157 0.72 -5.54 18.92
N GLN A 158 -0.15 -6.29 19.61
CA GLN A 158 -0.04 -6.50 21.05
C GLN A 158 1.25 -7.25 21.41
N GLN A 159 1.59 -8.31 20.68
CA GLN A 159 2.84 -9.06 20.88
C GLN A 159 4.09 -8.21 20.60
N ALA A 160 4.03 -7.33 19.60
CA ALA A 160 5.10 -6.41 19.26
C ALA A 160 5.19 -5.18 20.19
N GLY A 161 4.30 -5.06 21.18
CA GLY A 161 4.24 -3.91 22.09
C GLY A 161 3.90 -2.59 21.40
N LEU A 162 3.12 -2.65 20.31
CA LEU A 162 2.71 -1.50 19.51
C LEU A 162 1.40 -0.91 20.01
N SER A 163 1.24 0.40 19.83
CA SER A 163 0.03 1.12 20.18
C SER A 163 -0.83 1.39 18.95
N LEU A 164 -2.15 1.24 19.10
CA LEU A 164 -3.12 1.55 18.04
C LEU A 164 -3.77 2.89 18.32
N VAL A 165 -3.47 3.88 17.50
CA VAL A 165 -4.04 5.22 17.58
C VAL A 165 -5.24 5.30 16.64
N ARG A 166 -6.45 5.38 17.20
CA ARG A 166 -7.70 5.40 16.42
C ARG A 166 -7.72 6.54 15.39
N CYS A 167 -8.03 6.19 14.15
CA CYS A 167 -8.25 7.17 13.10
C CYS A 167 -9.74 7.55 13.07
N ASN A 168 -10.06 8.75 13.56
CA ASN A 168 -11.40 9.32 13.40
C ASN A 168 -11.41 10.18 12.14
N TYR A 169 -11.97 9.64 11.05
CA TYR A 169 -12.08 10.34 9.77
C TYR A 169 -13.04 11.54 9.83
N ASP A 170 -14.05 11.51 10.72
CA ASP A 170 -14.98 12.64 10.92
C ASP A 170 -14.30 13.85 11.59
N ASN A 171 -13.15 13.65 12.23
CA ASN A 171 -12.33 14.75 12.76
C ASN A 171 -11.49 15.35 11.63
N GLU A 172 -12.14 16.07 10.73
CA GLU A 172 -11.53 16.59 9.51
C GLU A 172 -11.74 18.09 9.29
N ILE A 173 -10.81 18.68 8.52
CA ILE A 173 -10.97 20.01 7.95
C ILE A 173 -10.54 20.00 6.48
N VAL A 174 -11.44 20.39 5.59
CA VAL A 174 -11.14 20.52 4.16
C VAL A 174 -10.98 21.99 3.79
N ARG A 175 -9.79 22.40 3.36
CA ARG A 175 -9.46 23.79 3.02
C ARG A 175 -9.31 23.98 1.51
N ASP A 176 -9.79 25.12 1.02
CA ASP A 176 -9.67 25.52 -0.39
C ASP A 176 -8.45 26.42 -0.60
N THR A 177 -7.49 26.01 -1.44
CA THR A 177 -6.27 26.78 -1.72
C THR A 177 -6.50 28.13 -2.40
N MET A 178 -7.65 28.34 -3.06
CA MET A 178 -8.03 29.62 -3.66
C MET A 178 -8.56 30.61 -2.64
N THR A 179 -9.14 30.15 -1.53
CA THR A 179 -9.76 31.02 -0.53
C THR A 179 -9.04 31.02 0.82
N GLY A 180 -8.21 30.01 1.07
CA GLY A 180 -7.58 29.71 2.36
C GLY A 180 -8.56 29.36 3.47
N LYS A 181 -9.82 29.04 3.15
CA LYS A 181 -10.91 28.80 4.11
C LYS A 181 -11.43 27.37 4.02
N PRO A 182 -12.13 26.88 5.07
CA PRO A 182 -12.88 25.64 4.98
C PRO A 182 -13.84 25.64 3.78
N SER A 183 -14.03 24.47 3.15
CA SER A 183 -14.73 24.33 1.87
C SER A 183 -16.00 23.47 1.97
N PRO A 184 -17.19 24.06 2.23
CA PRO A 184 -18.46 23.34 2.19
C PRO A 184 -18.76 22.64 0.86
N ALA A 185 -18.21 23.13 -0.25
CA ALA A 185 -18.37 22.52 -1.56
C ALA A 185 -17.58 21.21 -1.71
N ALA A 186 -16.47 21.08 -1.00
CA ALA A 186 -15.67 19.86 -0.98
C ALA A 186 -16.39 18.73 -0.26
N TYR A 187 -16.93 18.99 0.94
CA TYR A 187 -17.74 18.03 1.68
C TYR A 187 -18.91 17.49 0.84
N ARG A 188 -19.66 18.38 0.16
CA ARG A 188 -20.74 17.94 -0.75
C ARG A 188 -20.25 17.09 -1.92
N ALA A 189 -19.05 17.36 -2.42
CA ALA A 189 -18.46 16.59 -3.51
C ALA A 189 -18.01 15.21 -3.01
N ASP A 190 -17.48 15.13 -1.79
CA ASP A 190 -17.13 13.88 -1.13
C ASP A 190 -18.38 13.03 -0.88
N ASP A 191 -19.41 13.58 -0.23
CA ASP A 191 -20.71 12.92 -0.01
C ASP A 191 -21.29 12.36 -1.32
N GLN A 192 -21.25 13.16 -2.40
CA GLN A 192 -21.74 12.73 -3.70
C GLN A 192 -20.88 11.60 -4.28
N THR A 193 -19.56 11.66 -4.12
CA THR A 193 -18.63 10.65 -4.64
C THR A 193 -18.82 9.34 -3.88
N SER A 194 -18.82 9.37 -2.55
CA SER A 194 -19.05 8.23 -1.67
C SER A 194 -20.38 7.54 -2.00
N ARG A 195 -21.49 8.28 -2.11
CA ARG A 195 -22.78 7.72 -2.49
C ARG A 195 -22.76 7.03 -3.86
N LEU A 196 -22.06 7.58 -4.84
CA LEU A 196 -21.97 6.98 -6.18
C LEU A 196 -21.04 5.76 -6.22
N SER A 197 -20.03 5.73 -5.35
CA SER A 197 -19.15 4.57 -5.12
C SER A 197 -19.91 3.42 -4.46
N ASP A 198 -20.74 3.69 -3.46
CA ASP A 198 -21.61 2.68 -2.85
C ASP A 198 -22.58 2.10 -3.89
N GLN A 199 -23.21 2.98 -4.70
CA GLN A 199 -24.07 2.54 -5.80
C GLN A 199 -23.32 1.71 -6.84
N LEU A 200 -22.03 1.97 -7.07
CA LEU A 200 -21.20 1.16 -7.97
C LEU A 200 -20.99 -0.25 -7.42
N ALA A 201 -20.66 -0.34 -6.12
CA ALA A 201 -20.45 -1.61 -5.44
C ALA A 201 -21.71 -2.50 -5.52
N ASP A 202 -22.89 -1.91 -5.35
CA ASP A 202 -24.18 -2.61 -5.41
C ASP A 202 -24.66 -2.94 -6.84
N ALA A 203 -24.47 -2.03 -7.80
CA ALA A 203 -25.05 -2.16 -9.14
C ALA A 203 -24.31 -3.16 -10.03
N TRP A 204 -23.04 -3.44 -9.72
CA TRP A 204 -22.23 -4.45 -10.38
C TRP A 204 -22.23 -4.36 -11.93
N PRO A 205 -21.89 -3.20 -12.53
CA PRO A 205 -21.89 -3.01 -13.98
C PRO A 205 -20.85 -3.92 -14.68
N PRO A 206 -20.86 -4.00 -16.03
CA PRO A 206 -19.86 -4.77 -16.77
C PRO A 206 -18.42 -4.45 -16.32
N ALA A 207 -17.57 -5.48 -16.26
CA ALA A 207 -16.16 -5.32 -15.85
C ALA A 207 -15.37 -4.37 -16.78
N SER A 208 -15.85 -4.13 -18.00
CA SER A 208 -15.29 -3.16 -18.94
C SER A 208 -15.58 -1.69 -18.59
N THR A 209 -16.40 -1.42 -17.57
CA THR A 209 -16.66 -0.06 -17.08
C THR A 209 -15.57 0.35 -16.10
N SER A 210 -14.96 1.52 -16.30
CA SER A 210 -14.09 2.13 -15.28
C SER A 210 -14.87 2.90 -14.24
N VAL A 211 -14.30 3.06 -13.05
CA VAL A 211 -14.90 3.83 -11.96
C VAL A 211 -15.21 5.27 -12.41
N ALA A 212 -14.27 5.95 -13.08
CA ALA A 212 -14.51 7.29 -13.60
C ALA A 212 -15.63 7.35 -14.66
N THR A 213 -15.80 6.29 -15.46
CA THR A 213 -16.90 6.24 -16.44
C THR A 213 -18.24 6.11 -15.73
N TRP A 214 -18.33 5.24 -14.74
CA TRP A 214 -19.51 5.10 -13.89
C TRP A 214 -19.90 6.41 -13.23
N LEU A 215 -18.95 7.06 -12.53
CA LEU A 215 -19.20 8.32 -11.81
C LEU A 215 -19.76 9.41 -12.73
N ARG A 216 -19.17 9.58 -13.93
CA ARG A 216 -19.67 10.56 -14.92
C ARG A 216 -21.06 10.22 -15.44
N GLN A 217 -21.33 8.96 -15.74
CA GLN A 217 -22.64 8.52 -16.23
C GLN A 217 -23.75 8.72 -15.19
N HIS A 218 -23.41 8.70 -13.91
CA HIS A 218 -24.34 8.89 -12.79
C HIS A 218 -24.31 10.31 -12.22
N GLY A 219 -23.80 11.27 -13.00
CA GLY A 219 -23.95 12.70 -12.73
C GLY A 219 -22.92 13.31 -11.79
N LEU A 220 -21.77 12.68 -11.55
CA LEU A 220 -20.65 13.35 -10.90
C LEU A 220 -20.03 14.39 -11.85
N PRO A 221 -20.09 15.70 -11.54
CA PRO A 221 -19.49 16.72 -12.40
C PRO A 221 -17.96 16.59 -12.42
N GLY A 222 -17.31 17.01 -13.50
CA GLY A 222 -15.84 17.10 -13.56
C GLY A 222 -15.36 18.49 -13.15
N ASN A 223 -15.30 18.79 -11.86
CA ASN A 223 -14.82 20.07 -11.33
C ASN A 223 -13.75 19.85 -10.25
N ARG A 224 -13.11 20.92 -9.77
CA ARG A 224 -12.00 20.81 -8.80
C ARG A 224 -12.38 20.11 -7.47
N PHE A 225 -13.63 20.21 -7.03
CA PHE A 225 -14.09 19.61 -5.77
C PHE A 225 -14.32 18.11 -5.95
N THR A 226 -14.98 17.70 -7.03
CA THR A 226 -15.20 16.28 -7.33
C THR A 226 -13.93 15.57 -7.80
N ASN A 227 -13.03 16.27 -8.50
CA ASN A 227 -11.71 15.73 -8.81
C ASN A 227 -10.89 15.48 -7.54
N TRP A 228 -10.95 16.41 -6.57
CA TRP A 228 -10.34 16.21 -5.25
C TRP A 228 -10.96 15.00 -4.52
N ALA A 229 -12.29 14.92 -4.46
CA ALA A 229 -12.98 13.82 -3.78
C ALA A 229 -12.65 12.46 -4.42
N VAL A 230 -12.61 12.37 -5.75
CA VAL A 230 -12.19 11.13 -6.45
C VAL A 230 -10.72 10.80 -6.17
N GLU A 231 -9.85 11.80 -6.06
CA GLU A 231 -8.44 11.57 -5.75
C GLU A 231 -8.27 10.97 -4.35
N THR A 232 -8.91 11.55 -3.32
CA THR A 232 -8.77 11.12 -1.93
C THR A 232 -9.52 9.82 -1.65
N SER A 233 -10.77 9.67 -2.10
CA SER A 233 -11.62 8.51 -1.77
C SER A 233 -11.41 7.28 -2.67
N ILE A 234 -10.74 7.42 -3.82
CA ILE A 234 -10.59 6.33 -4.81
C ILE A 234 -9.14 6.19 -5.25
N VAL A 235 -8.52 7.24 -5.79
CA VAL A 235 -7.18 7.10 -6.39
C VAL A 235 -6.13 6.74 -5.35
N GLN A 236 -6.17 7.37 -4.18
CA GLN A 236 -5.22 7.09 -3.09
C GLN A 236 -5.46 5.73 -2.43
N GLU A 237 -6.71 5.31 -2.30
CA GLU A 237 -7.08 4.00 -1.72
C GLU A 237 -6.60 2.81 -2.58
N TYR A 238 -6.66 2.94 -3.91
CA TYR A 238 -6.28 1.87 -4.84
C TYR A 238 -4.90 2.09 -5.50
N GLY A 239 -4.29 3.26 -5.31
CA GLY A 239 -3.03 3.64 -5.98
C GLY A 239 -3.16 3.72 -7.51
N MET A 240 -4.37 3.93 -8.04
CA MET A 240 -4.64 3.89 -9.48
C MET A 240 -5.69 4.92 -9.86
N SER A 241 -5.46 5.63 -10.97
CA SER A 241 -6.41 6.60 -11.51
C SER A 241 -7.78 5.95 -11.77
N ALA A 242 -8.86 6.61 -11.38
CA ALA A 242 -10.23 6.10 -11.51
C ALA A 242 -10.64 5.77 -12.97
N SER A 243 -9.95 6.32 -13.97
CA SER A 243 -10.15 5.99 -15.39
C SER A 243 -9.59 4.62 -15.78
N LEU A 244 -8.59 4.13 -15.07
CA LEU A 244 -7.94 2.82 -15.26
C LEU A 244 -8.46 1.78 -14.28
N LEU A 245 -8.97 2.21 -13.13
CA LEU A 245 -9.57 1.34 -12.12
C LEU A 245 -10.90 0.75 -12.64
N GLY A 246 -11.01 -0.57 -12.60
CA GLY A 246 -12.21 -1.28 -13.05
C GLY A 246 -13.34 -1.18 -12.02
N SER A 247 -14.59 -1.25 -12.49
CA SER A 247 -15.78 -1.25 -11.63
C SER A 247 -15.76 -2.31 -10.52
N ARG A 248 -15.08 -3.43 -10.76
CA ARG A 248 -14.96 -4.56 -9.82
C ARG A 248 -13.98 -4.32 -8.68
N ALA A 249 -13.14 -3.28 -8.74
CA ALA A 249 -12.23 -2.96 -7.65
C ALA A 249 -12.98 -2.58 -6.35
N LEU A 250 -14.14 -1.92 -6.47
CA LEU A 250 -14.95 -1.49 -5.32
C LEU A 250 -15.79 -2.63 -4.71
N SER A 251 -15.84 -3.79 -5.37
CA SER A 251 -16.42 -5.00 -4.78
C SER A 251 -15.40 -5.88 -4.07
N GLU A 252 -14.10 -5.53 -4.11
CA GLU A 252 -13.09 -6.20 -3.30
C GLU A 252 -13.10 -5.64 -1.87
N GLY A 253 -12.79 -6.48 -0.88
CA GLY A 253 -12.89 -6.10 0.52
C GLY A 253 -13.99 -6.88 1.26
N ALA A 254 -13.72 -7.27 2.50
CA ALA A 254 -14.74 -7.84 3.40
C ALA A 254 -15.16 -6.81 4.47
N ASP A 255 -16.32 -7.05 5.10
CA ASP A 255 -16.97 -6.22 6.13
C ASP A 255 -15.98 -5.48 7.07
N PHE A 256 -15.90 -4.16 6.92
CA PHE A 256 -15.02 -3.26 7.66
C PHE A 256 -15.58 -2.91 9.05
N ARG A 257 -15.62 -3.88 9.96
CA ARG A 257 -16.12 -3.64 11.33
C ARG A 257 -15.01 -3.23 12.29
N GLY A 258 -15.36 -2.30 13.16
CA GLY A 258 -14.50 -1.89 14.26
C GLY A 258 -13.56 -0.75 13.94
N GLY A 259 -13.71 -0.06 12.79
CA GLY A 259 -12.93 1.13 12.39
C GLY A 259 -11.44 0.86 12.19
N ASP A 260 -10.67 1.94 12.04
CA ASP A 260 -9.26 1.88 11.64
C ASP A 260 -8.35 2.54 12.68
N ALA A 261 -7.08 2.16 12.68
CA ALA A 261 -6.07 2.77 13.55
C ALA A 261 -4.72 2.87 12.87
N PHE A 262 -4.02 3.97 13.16
CA PHE A 262 -2.59 4.08 12.94
C PHE A 262 -1.83 3.16 13.89
N VAL A 263 -0.71 2.64 13.41
CA VAL A 263 0.25 1.91 14.23
C VAL A 263 1.32 2.88 14.72
N ALA A 264 1.45 3.01 16.04
CA ALA A 264 2.50 3.77 16.69
C ALA A 264 3.53 2.82 17.33
N GLY A 265 4.82 3.15 17.20
CA GLY A 265 5.92 2.41 17.81
C GLY A 265 6.81 1.59 16.85
N GLY A 266 6.54 1.63 15.54
CA GLY A 266 7.29 0.91 14.51
C GLY A 266 6.56 -0.34 14.04
N TYR A 267 5.75 -0.22 12.99
CA TYR A 267 4.93 -1.31 12.45
C TYR A 267 5.78 -2.48 11.93
N ASP A 268 7.03 -2.23 11.54
CA ASP A 268 7.97 -3.27 11.15
C ASP A 268 8.31 -4.28 12.27
N ARG A 269 8.07 -3.95 13.54
CA ARG A 269 8.20 -4.91 14.65
C ARG A 269 7.28 -6.13 14.56
N ILE A 270 6.20 -6.06 13.77
CA ILE A 270 5.41 -7.27 13.48
C ILE A 270 6.21 -8.25 12.64
N ALA A 271 7.05 -7.77 11.73
CA ALA A 271 7.97 -8.64 11.00
C ALA A 271 8.97 -9.29 11.96
N ASP A 272 9.46 -8.57 12.97
CA ASP A 272 10.34 -9.13 13.99
C ASP A 272 9.65 -10.26 14.78
N VAL A 273 8.39 -10.06 15.19
CA VAL A 273 7.58 -11.09 15.89
C VAL A 273 7.45 -12.35 15.03
N LEU A 274 7.09 -12.20 13.75
CA LEU A 274 6.95 -13.34 12.84
C LEU A 274 8.28 -14.02 12.53
N ALA A 275 9.39 -13.27 12.53
CA ALA A 275 10.73 -13.78 12.23
C ALA A 275 11.40 -14.53 13.40
N GLN A 276 10.82 -14.50 14.61
CA GLN A 276 11.41 -15.18 15.77
C GLN A 276 11.61 -16.68 15.50
N GLY A 277 12.85 -17.14 15.61
CA GLY A 277 13.21 -18.55 15.42
C GLY A 277 13.36 -18.99 13.96
N LEU A 278 13.25 -18.10 12.97
CA LEU A 278 13.41 -18.43 11.55
C LEU A 278 14.86 -18.27 11.06
N ASP A 279 15.31 -19.12 10.13
CA ASP A 279 16.55 -18.90 9.35
C ASP A 279 16.27 -17.90 8.22
N VAL A 280 16.40 -16.61 8.54
CA VAL A 280 16.27 -15.52 7.57
C VAL A 280 17.64 -15.07 7.06
N ARG A 281 17.85 -15.20 5.75
CA ARG A 281 19.09 -14.81 5.07
C ARG A 281 18.86 -13.55 4.25
N LEU A 282 19.31 -12.44 4.80
CA LEU A 282 19.31 -11.13 4.16
C LEU A 282 20.34 -11.07 3.01
N ASN A 283 20.25 -10.03 2.18
CA ASN A 283 21.15 -9.79 1.04
C ASN A 283 21.29 -11.01 0.11
N SER A 284 20.21 -11.78 -0.03
CA SER A 284 20.15 -13.03 -0.79
C SER A 284 19.12 -12.94 -1.92
N PRO A 285 19.27 -12.01 -2.87
CA PRO A 285 18.30 -11.85 -3.95
C PRO A 285 18.25 -13.12 -4.82
N VAL A 286 17.03 -13.64 -5.03
CA VAL A 286 16.79 -14.83 -5.85
C VAL A 286 16.69 -14.44 -7.32
N ALA A 287 17.39 -15.18 -8.18
CA ALA A 287 17.36 -15.05 -9.63
C ALA A 287 16.33 -15.98 -10.28
N SER A 288 16.24 -17.24 -9.84
CA SER A 288 15.26 -18.19 -10.35
C SER A 288 14.80 -19.23 -9.33
N VAL A 289 13.60 -19.76 -9.59
CA VAL A 289 12.96 -20.87 -8.89
C VAL A 289 12.52 -21.87 -9.96
N ASP A 290 13.17 -23.02 -9.98
CA ASP A 290 13.00 -24.01 -11.04
C ASP A 290 12.51 -25.34 -10.42
N ALA A 291 11.27 -25.70 -10.74
CA ALA A 291 10.57 -26.92 -10.31
C ALA A 291 10.28 -27.85 -11.50
N THR A 292 11.29 -28.08 -12.35
CA THR A 292 11.13 -28.99 -13.50
C THR A 292 11.03 -30.45 -13.05
N ALA A 293 10.33 -31.28 -13.84
CA ALA A 293 9.93 -32.65 -13.47
C ALA A 293 11.09 -33.62 -13.13
N SER A 294 12.34 -33.26 -13.44
CA SER A 294 13.52 -34.07 -13.18
C SER A 294 14.37 -33.46 -12.06
N GLY A 295 14.02 -33.69 -10.78
CA GLY A 295 14.88 -33.35 -9.65
C GLY A 295 14.20 -32.66 -8.46
N PRO A 296 14.98 -32.26 -7.45
CA PRO A 296 14.51 -31.38 -6.39
C PRO A 296 14.27 -29.96 -6.92
N LEU A 297 13.37 -29.22 -6.29
CA LEU A 297 13.18 -27.81 -6.60
C LEU A 297 14.50 -27.08 -6.37
N THR A 298 14.92 -26.25 -7.33
CA THR A 298 16.20 -25.51 -7.28
C THR A 298 15.94 -24.02 -7.22
N VAL A 299 16.54 -23.35 -6.24
CA VAL A 299 16.53 -21.90 -6.09
C VAL A 299 17.93 -21.36 -6.35
N THR A 300 18.06 -20.49 -7.35
CA THR A 300 19.34 -19.86 -7.72
C THR A 300 19.36 -18.41 -7.28
N LEU A 301 20.36 -18.00 -6.49
CA LEU A 301 20.60 -16.61 -6.10
C LEU A 301 21.25 -15.83 -7.24
N GLN A 302 21.13 -14.49 -7.23
CA GLN A 302 21.84 -13.64 -8.20
C GLN A 302 23.37 -13.73 -8.07
N SER A 303 23.88 -14.21 -6.94
CA SER A 303 25.30 -14.54 -6.76
C SER A 303 25.75 -15.81 -7.49
N GLY A 304 24.82 -16.58 -8.05
CA GLY A 304 25.07 -17.89 -8.68
C GLY A 304 25.02 -19.07 -7.71
N LYS A 305 24.90 -18.83 -6.39
CA LYS A 305 24.71 -19.91 -5.41
C LYS A 305 23.35 -20.57 -5.61
N THR A 306 23.31 -21.90 -5.56
CA THR A 306 22.10 -22.70 -5.65
C THR A 306 21.74 -23.35 -4.32
N LEU A 307 20.44 -23.50 -4.07
CA LEU A 307 19.85 -24.20 -2.94
C LEU A 307 18.78 -25.15 -3.47
N THR A 308 18.55 -26.26 -2.77
CA THR A 308 17.49 -27.22 -3.12
C THR A 308 16.49 -27.38 -1.99
N ALA A 309 15.24 -27.64 -2.36
CA ALA A 309 14.13 -27.84 -1.44
C ALA A 309 13.13 -28.83 -2.05
N ASP A 310 12.15 -29.23 -1.24
CA ASP A 310 11.05 -30.08 -1.68
C ASP A 310 9.92 -29.20 -2.26
N SER A 311 9.68 -28.02 -1.66
CA SER A 311 8.74 -27.01 -2.14
C SER A 311 9.21 -25.57 -1.89
N ALA A 312 8.49 -24.58 -2.43
CA ALA A 312 8.80 -23.17 -2.21
C ALA A 312 7.55 -22.27 -2.12
N VAL A 313 7.67 -21.23 -1.30
CA VAL A 313 6.72 -20.09 -1.29
C VAL A 313 7.41 -18.90 -1.94
N VAL A 314 6.83 -18.36 -3.01
CA VAL A 314 7.29 -17.12 -3.63
C VAL A 314 6.42 -15.97 -3.12
N ALA A 315 6.97 -15.19 -2.20
CA ALA A 315 6.31 -14.09 -1.48
C ALA A 315 6.86 -12.70 -1.88
N VAL A 316 7.17 -12.52 -3.17
CA VAL A 316 7.66 -11.25 -3.71
C VAL A 316 6.51 -10.35 -4.20
N PRO A 317 6.66 -9.01 -4.25
CA PRO A 317 5.61 -8.12 -4.75
C PRO A 317 5.14 -8.46 -6.18
N LEU A 318 3.86 -8.19 -6.47
CA LEU A 318 3.24 -8.43 -7.79
C LEU A 318 4.10 -7.92 -8.95
N ALA A 319 4.60 -6.69 -8.85
CA ALA A 319 5.43 -6.07 -9.89
C ALA A 319 6.70 -6.87 -10.19
N LEU A 320 7.28 -7.55 -9.20
CA LEU A 320 8.45 -8.41 -9.38
C LEU A 320 8.08 -9.71 -10.09
N VAL A 321 6.93 -10.31 -9.76
CA VAL A 321 6.39 -11.47 -10.48
C VAL A 321 6.08 -11.11 -11.94
N GLN A 322 5.46 -9.96 -12.17
CA GLN A 322 5.18 -9.43 -13.52
C GLN A 322 6.46 -9.18 -14.32
N ALA A 323 7.53 -8.74 -13.65
CA ALA A 323 8.85 -8.55 -14.25
C ALA A 323 9.67 -9.84 -14.38
N ASN A 324 9.12 -11.01 -14.03
CA ASN A 324 9.81 -12.30 -14.05
C ASN A 324 11.11 -12.29 -13.21
N SER A 325 11.04 -11.70 -12.01
CA SER A 325 12.15 -11.54 -11.08
C SER A 325 11.71 -11.92 -9.64
N PRO A 326 11.98 -13.13 -9.15
CA PRO A 326 12.75 -14.19 -9.80
C PRO A 326 12.01 -14.81 -10.98
N ARG A 327 12.75 -15.44 -11.88
CA ARG A 327 12.17 -16.28 -12.94
C ARG A 327 11.59 -17.53 -12.29
N ILE A 328 10.32 -17.83 -12.57
CA ILE A 328 9.63 -19.02 -12.05
C ILE A 328 9.38 -20.00 -13.20
N THR A 329 9.85 -21.24 -13.03
CA THR A 329 9.73 -22.30 -14.05
C THR A 329 9.19 -23.59 -13.43
N PRO A 330 8.12 -24.20 -14.00
CA PRO A 330 7.28 -23.67 -15.06
C PRO A 330 6.44 -22.48 -14.58
N LEU A 331 5.80 -21.75 -15.48
CA LEU A 331 4.70 -20.84 -15.13
C LEU A 331 3.65 -20.93 -16.23
N GLY A 332 2.58 -21.66 -15.93
CA GLY A 332 1.51 -22.01 -16.88
C GLY A 332 0.80 -20.79 -17.45
N PRO A 333 0.18 -20.90 -18.64
CA PRO A 333 -0.44 -19.77 -19.33
C PRO A 333 -1.59 -19.14 -18.53
N THR A 334 -2.38 -19.94 -17.81
CA THR A 334 -3.48 -19.46 -16.96
C THR A 334 -2.99 -18.53 -15.87
N VAL A 335 -2.01 -18.97 -15.08
CA VAL A 335 -1.42 -18.19 -13.97
C VAL A 335 -0.70 -16.94 -14.51
N ARG A 336 0.06 -17.09 -15.60
CA ARG A 336 0.73 -15.97 -16.27
C ARG A 336 -0.27 -14.90 -16.74
N SER A 337 -1.39 -15.32 -17.34
CA SER A 337 -2.46 -14.42 -17.77
C SER A 337 -3.08 -13.70 -16.58
N ALA A 338 -3.40 -14.41 -15.49
CA ALA A 338 -3.96 -13.81 -14.28
C ALA A 338 -3.02 -12.75 -13.66
N ILE A 339 -1.73 -13.06 -13.52
CA ILE A 339 -0.70 -12.11 -13.06
C ILE A 339 -0.65 -10.87 -13.95
N GLY A 340 -0.72 -11.03 -15.27
CA GLY A 340 -0.66 -9.93 -16.24
C GLY A 340 -1.91 -9.04 -16.28
N ARG A 341 -3.06 -9.54 -15.79
CA ARG A 341 -4.32 -8.79 -15.74
C ARG A 341 -4.42 -7.88 -14.51
N LEU A 342 -3.68 -8.16 -13.44
CA LEU A 342 -3.53 -7.23 -12.32
C LEU A 342 -2.63 -6.04 -12.69
N ARG A 343 -2.69 -4.99 -11.89
CA ARG A 343 -1.79 -3.84 -11.98
C ARG A 343 -1.20 -3.52 -10.63
N THR A 344 0.04 -3.05 -10.67
CA THR A 344 0.68 -2.44 -9.51
C THR A 344 0.40 -0.94 -9.56
N GLY A 345 -0.27 -0.43 -8.54
CA GLY A 345 -0.54 0.99 -8.33
C GLY A 345 0.54 1.68 -7.52
N ASP A 346 0.49 3.00 -7.50
CA ASP A 346 1.48 3.87 -6.89
C ASP A 346 0.83 4.76 -5.83
N LEU A 347 1.47 4.83 -4.67
CA LEU A 347 1.12 5.75 -3.60
C LEU A 347 2.41 6.29 -2.97
N GLU A 348 2.48 7.61 -2.89
CA GLU A 348 3.58 8.34 -2.28
C GLU A 348 3.17 8.96 -0.96
N LYS A 349 4.17 9.11 -0.10
CA LYS A 349 4.06 9.84 1.16
C LYS A 349 5.12 10.92 1.24
N VAL A 350 4.73 12.03 1.84
CA VAL A 350 5.66 13.01 2.42
C VAL A 350 5.31 13.17 3.89
N VAL A 351 6.28 12.95 4.77
CA VAL A 351 6.13 13.21 6.21
C VAL A 351 6.91 14.47 6.54
N LEU A 352 6.25 15.45 7.15
CA LEU A 352 6.83 16.75 7.51
C LEU A 352 6.79 16.90 9.03
N ARG A 353 7.96 17.07 9.66
CA ARG A 353 8.12 17.36 11.09
C ARG A 353 8.32 18.84 11.33
N TYR A 354 7.72 19.40 12.37
CA TYR A 354 7.86 20.79 12.78
C TYR A 354 8.25 20.91 14.25
N ASP A 355 8.88 22.01 14.63
CA ASP A 355 9.21 22.30 16.03
C ASP A 355 7.95 22.62 16.86
N LYS A 356 6.94 23.20 16.21
CA LYS A 356 5.65 23.53 16.81
C LYS A 356 4.51 23.25 15.84
N GLN A 357 3.45 22.64 16.34
CA GLN A 357 2.22 22.46 15.59
C GLN A 357 1.58 23.82 15.29
N TRP A 358 1.34 24.10 14.01
CA TRP A 358 0.71 25.33 13.51
C TRP A 358 -0.67 25.08 12.89
N TRP A 359 -1.02 23.82 12.62
CA TRP A 359 -2.35 23.39 12.18
C TRP A 359 -3.28 23.09 13.36
N GLY A 360 -4.58 22.94 13.09
CA GLY A 360 -5.59 22.62 14.11
C GLY A 360 -5.50 21.17 14.62
N PRO A 361 -6.40 20.76 15.52
CA PRO A 361 -6.38 19.42 16.12
C PRO A 361 -6.96 18.33 15.22
N GLU A 362 -7.39 18.66 14.00
CA GLU A 362 -8.05 17.73 13.10
C GLU A 362 -7.11 16.57 12.71
N ARG A 363 -7.67 15.36 12.60
CA ARG A 363 -6.95 14.17 12.16
C ARG A 363 -6.67 14.25 10.67
N VAL A 364 -7.69 14.62 9.89
CA VAL A 364 -7.64 14.69 8.43
C VAL A 364 -7.65 16.15 7.99
N ILE A 365 -6.77 16.51 7.07
CA ILE A 365 -6.62 17.83 6.50
C ILE A 365 -6.73 17.69 4.98
N GLY A 366 -7.94 17.86 4.47
CA GLY A 366 -8.19 17.89 3.03
C GLY A 366 -7.72 19.21 2.42
N ILE A 367 -7.03 19.14 1.29
CA ILE A 367 -6.59 20.31 0.53
C ILE A 367 -7.17 20.26 -0.87
N VAL A 368 -8.16 21.11 -1.10
CA VAL A 368 -8.79 21.27 -2.41
C VAL A 368 -8.08 22.39 -3.16
N GLY A 369 -7.45 22.07 -4.28
CA GLY A 369 -7.22 23.08 -5.28
C GLY A 369 -6.22 22.79 -6.39
N GLY A 370 -6.40 23.60 -7.43
CA GLY A 370 -5.78 23.52 -8.75
C GLY A 370 -4.29 23.80 -8.77
N GLY A 371 -3.48 22.97 -8.12
CA GLY A 371 -2.02 23.04 -8.18
C GLY A 371 -1.47 24.32 -7.53
N VAL A 372 -0.16 24.34 -7.33
CA VAL A 372 0.52 25.59 -7.02
C VAL A 372 0.25 26.56 -8.19
N PRO A 373 -0.08 27.85 -7.96
CA PRO A 373 -0.26 28.82 -9.04
C PRO A 373 0.90 28.75 -10.05
N GLY A 374 0.59 28.44 -11.32
CA GLY A 374 1.58 28.25 -12.38
C GLY A 374 1.95 26.80 -12.72
N GLN A 375 1.34 25.80 -12.07
CA GLN A 375 1.50 24.38 -12.42
C GLN A 375 0.26 23.79 -13.12
N SER A 376 0.40 22.61 -13.75
CA SER A 376 -0.65 21.99 -14.58
C SER A 376 -1.84 21.47 -13.76
N ALA A 377 -3.01 21.28 -14.39
CA ALA A 377 -4.20 20.74 -13.74
C ALA A 377 -4.01 19.33 -13.13
N GLU A 378 -2.97 18.58 -13.53
CA GLU A 378 -2.65 17.27 -12.96
C GLU A 378 -1.71 17.35 -11.75
N SER A 379 -0.84 18.37 -11.67
CA SER A 379 -0.08 18.68 -10.43
C SER A 379 -1.01 19.08 -9.27
N ALA A 380 -2.22 19.55 -9.60
CA ALA A 380 -3.26 19.88 -8.65
C ALA A 380 -3.78 18.73 -7.80
N LEU A 381 -3.52 17.49 -8.21
CA LEU A 381 -3.98 16.29 -7.52
C LEU A 381 -2.88 15.67 -6.66
N ARG A 382 -1.72 16.34 -6.53
CA ARG A 382 -0.69 15.97 -5.54
C ARG A 382 -0.97 16.67 -4.21
N TRP A 383 -0.79 15.94 -3.12
CA TRP A 383 -0.91 16.46 -1.76
C TRP A 383 -2.31 17.02 -1.44
N THR A 384 -3.34 16.28 -1.87
CA THR A 384 -4.76 16.62 -1.68
C THR A 384 -5.30 16.26 -0.30
N GLU A 385 -4.54 15.47 0.46
CA GLU A 385 -4.89 15.05 1.82
C GLU A 385 -3.63 14.91 2.67
N PHE A 386 -3.73 15.39 3.91
CA PHE A 386 -2.74 15.20 4.96
C PHE A 386 -3.39 14.65 6.22
N PHE A 387 -2.65 13.85 6.97
CA PHE A 387 -3.05 13.38 8.29
C PHE A 387 -2.15 13.97 9.36
N ASN A 388 -2.76 14.48 10.43
CA ASN A 388 -2.05 14.80 11.65
C ASN A 388 -1.62 13.48 12.32
N VAL A 389 -0.31 13.29 12.43
CA VAL A 389 0.31 12.08 13.01
C VAL A 389 1.15 12.43 14.24
N THR A 390 0.88 13.59 14.85
CA THR A 390 1.62 14.07 16.03
C THR A 390 1.56 13.08 17.19
N ASP A 391 0.41 12.47 17.44
CA ASP A 391 0.19 11.47 18.48
C ASP A 391 0.68 10.06 18.11
N VAL A 392 0.94 9.81 16.82
CA VAL A 392 1.52 8.56 16.32
C VAL A 392 3.05 8.59 16.41
N VAL A 393 3.66 9.71 16.00
CA VAL A 393 5.12 9.89 15.96
C VAL A 393 5.67 10.43 17.28
N GLY A 394 4.87 11.17 18.05
CA GLY A 394 5.29 11.79 19.33
C GLY A 394 5.94 13.17 19.18
N THR A 395 5.91 13.76 17.98
CA THR A 395 6.41 15.11 17.66
C THR A 395 5.48 15.76 16.65
N PRO A 396 5.36 17.10 16.57
CA PRO A 396 4.48 17.74 15.59
C PRO A 396 4.80 17.30 14.17
N ALA A 397 3.92 16.51 13.58
CA ALA A 397 4.12 15.92 12.27
C ALA A 397 2.81 15.72 11.51
N ILE A 398 2.87 15.91 10.20
CA ILE A 398 1.81 15.60 9.24
C ILE A 398 2.36 14.69 8.15
N VAL A 399 1.53 13.79 7.64
CA VAL A 399 1.84 12.95 6.46
C VAL A 399 0.88 13.27 5.34
N GLY A 400 1.38 13.59 4.15
CA GLY A 400 0.59 13.85 2.95
C GLY A 400 0.71 12.75 1.92
N PHE A 401 -0.34 12.57 1.13
CA PHE A 401 -0.45 11.49 0.15
C PHE A 401 -0.64 12.00 -1.29
N SER A 402 -0.18 11.18 -2.24
CA SER A 402 -0.48 11.34 -3.66
C SER A 402 -0.51 9.96 -4.31
N GLY A 403 -1.59 9.66 -5.05
CA GLY A 403 -1.83 8.34 -5.63
C GLY A 403 -1.81 8.31 -7.16
N GLY A 404 -1.82 7.11 -7.72
CA GLY A 404 -2.02 6.86 -9.14
C GLY A 404 -1.08 7.66 -10.05
N THR A 405 -1.63 8.25 -11.12
CA THR A 405 -0.84 9.05 -12.07
C THR A 405 -0.19 10.28 -11.44
N ALA A 406 -0.74 10.82 -10.35
CA ALA A 406 -0.17 11.98 -9.68
C ALA A 406 1.14 11.59 -8.97
N ALA A 407 1.22 10.41 -8.37
CA ALA A 407 2.45 9.84 -7.82
C ALA A 407 3.55 9.73 -8.90
N LEU A 408 3.25 9.12 -10.04
CA LEU A 408 4.22 8.90 -11.12
C LEU A 408 4.83 10.17 -11.73
N ARG A 409 4.25 11.35 -11.48
CA ARG A 409 4.73 12.65 -11.98
C ARG A 409 5.41 13.49 -10.92
N ARG A 410 5.82 12.88 -9.80
CA ARG A 410 6.53 13.56 -8.73
C ARG A 410 7.82 14.24 -9.20
N PRO A 411 8.26 15.29 -8.50
CA PRO A 411 9.62 15.80 -8.64
C PRO A 411 10.68 14.70 -8.48
N ALA A 412 11.79 14.82 -9.22
CA ALA A 412 12.87 13.84 -9.19
C ALA A 412 13.55 13.74 -7.81
N THR A 413 13.54 14.82 -7.03
CA THR A 413 14.22 14.93 -5.72
C THR A 413 13.23 15.02 -4.57
N ASP A 414 13.62 14.53 -3.39
CA ASP A 414 12.79 14.62 -2.18
C ASP A 414 12.52 16.08 -1.80
N ALA A 415 13.53 16.96 -1.97
CA ALA A 415 13.38 18.39 -1.77
C ALA A 415 12.30 19.01 -2.67
N GLY A 416 12.16 18.53 -3.91
CA GLY A 416 11.09 18.96 -4.81
C GLY A 416 9.71 18.53 -4.32
N CYS A 417 9.56 17.27 -3.90
CA CYS A 417 8.31 16.76 -3.31
C CYS A 417 7.91 17.55 -2.06
N VAL A 418 8.88 17.82 -1.18
CA VAL A 418 8.67 18.61 0.05
C VAL A 418 8.28 20.05 -0.28
N ALA A 419 8.95 20.69 -1.25
CA ALA A 419 8.63 22.05 -1.65
C ALA A 419 7.19 22.16 -2.22
N GLU A 420 6.76 21.18 -3.01
CA GLU A 420 5.40 21.10 -3.54
C GLU A 420 4.36 20.93 -2.42
N ALA A 421 4.60 20.01 -1.48
CA ALA A 421 3.72 19.77 -0.34
C ALA A 421 3.60 21.00 0.57
N VAL A 422 4.73 21.66 0.88
CA VAL A 422 4.75 22.90 1.66
C VAL A 422 4.02 24.04 0.92
N ALA A 423 4.18 24.15 -0.40
CA ALA A 423 3.46 25.14 -1.19
C ALA A 423 1.93 24.93 -1.16
N MET A 424 1.48 23.67 -1.21
CA MET A 424 0.06 23.33 -1.07
C MET A 424 -0.50 23.69 0.31
N LEU A 425 0.24 23.36 1.37
CA LEU A 425 -0.12 23.76 2.75
C LEU A 425 -0.14 25.28 2.92
N GLN A 426 0.85 25.98 2.36
CA GLN A 426 0.92 27.45 2.39
C GLN A 426 -0.31 28.06 1.71
N ALA A 427 -0.71 27.55 0.54
CA ALA A 427 -1.89 28.04 -0.16
C ALA A 427 -3.19 27.77 0.63
N ALA A 428 -3.28 26.63 1.33
CA ALA A 428 -4.46 26.25 2.12
C ALA A 428 -4.63 27.05 3.43
N TYR A 429 -3.53 27.45 4.07
CA TYR A 429 -3.54 28.12 5.39
C TYR A 429 -3.22 29.60 5.35
N SER A 430 -2.61 30.10 4.27
CA SER A 430 -2.18 31.49 4.13
C SER A 430 -2.11 31.85 2.64
N PRO A 431 -3.27 31.93 1.96
CA PRO A 431 -3.35 32.22 0.53
C PRO A 431 -2.80 33.62 0.21
N GLN A 432 -2.29 33.79 -1.01
CA GLN A 432 -1.66 35.03 -1.49
C GLN A 432 -2.64 36.20 -1.64
#